data_AF-A0A7C6AKP4-F1
#
_entry.id   AF-A0A7C6AKP4-F1
#
_cell.length_a   1.000
_cell.length_b   1.000
_cell.length_c   1.000
_cell.angle_alpha   90.00
_cell.angle_beta   90.00
_cell.angle_gamma   90.00
#
_symmetry.space_group_name_H-M   'P 1'
#
loop_
_entity.id
_entity.type
_entity.pdbx_description
1 polymer ?
#
loop_
_entity_poly.entity_id
_entity_poly.type
_entity_poly.pdbx_seq_one_letter_code
_entity_poly.pdbx_strand_id
1 'polypeptide(L)' 'MADILKSHYFSDYLKPSQIVYELKAKNKVEAFEELLDVLAKHKLIQNKQLILTRLIDRERLESTALGEHIAV' A
#
# COMPACT_ATOMS: atom_id res chain seq x y z
N MET A 1 -0.74 -19.05 -25.45
CA MET A 1 0.33 -19.74 -24.69
C MET A 1 0.88 -18.70 -23.72
N ALA A 2 0.54 -18.83 -22.43
CA ALA A 2 0.83 -17.80 -21.44
C ALA A 2 2.33 -17.79 -21.07
N ASP A 3 2.89 -16.59 -21.00
CA ASP A 3 4.27 -16.27 -20.64
C ASP A 3 4.49 -16.52 -19.14
N ILE A 4 4.54 -17.79 -18.73
CA ILE A 4 4.58 -18.23 -17.31
C ILE A 4 5.99 -18.06 -16.69
N LEU A 5 6.99 -17.64 -17.47
CA LEU A 5 8.40 -17.58 -17.05
C LEU A 5 8.99 -16.17 -16.95
N LYS A 6 8.17 -15.12 -16.88
CA LYS A 6 8.68 -13.79 -16.54
C LYS A 6 8.89 -13.68 -15.03
N SER A 7 10.16 -13.75 -14.63
CA SER A 7 10.55 -13.35 -13.27
C SER A 7 10.25 -11.87 -13.11
N HIS A 8 9.40 -11.54 -12.15
CA HIS A 8 9.12 -10.17 -11.75
C HIS A 8 9.96 -9.83 -10.53
N TYR A 9 10.66 -8.71 -10.60
CA TYR A 9 11.39 -8.17 -9.46
C TYR A 9 10.47 -7.26 -8.64
N PHE A 10 10.71 -7.13 -7.34
CA PHE A 10 9.92 -6.21 -6.51
C PHE A 10 9.98 -4.77 -7.01
N SER A 11 11.12 -4.38 -7.60
CA SER A 11 11.33 -3.10 -8.26
C SER A 11 10.40 -2.86 -9.45
N ASP A 12 9.74 -3.88 -9.98
CA ASP A 12 8.74 -3.71 -11.04
C ASP A 12 7.46 -3.06 -10.50
N TYR A 13 7.15 -3.25 -9.22
CA TYR A 13 5.93 -2.78 -8.56
C TYR A 13 6.16 -1.61 -7.59
N LEU A 14 7.32 -1.55 -6.93
CA LEU A 14 7.67 -0.47 -6.00
C LEU A 14 8.85 0.36 -6.53
N LYS A 15 8.59 1.63 -6.80
CA LYS A 15 9.59 2.62 -7.20
C LYS A 15 10.03 3.46 -6.00
N PRO A 16 11.25 4.03 -6.00
CA PRO A 16 11.73 4.88 -4.91
C PRO A 16 10.80 6.06 -4.58
N SER A 17 10.08 6.59 -5.58
CA SER A 17 9.11 7.67 -5.38
C SER A 17 7.89 7.28 -4.55
N GLN A 18 7.66 5.97 -4.35
CA GLN A 18 6.57 5.43 -3.52
C GLN A 18 7.03 5.10 -2.10
N ILE A 19 8.31 5.33 -1.77
CA ILE A 19 8.85 5.10 -0.43
C ILE A 19 8.67 6.38 0.39
N VAL A 20 7.97 6.25 1.51
CA VAL A 20 7.72 7.35 2.44
C VAL A 20 8.56 7.12 3.69
N TYR A 21 9.47 8.05 3.97
CA TYR A 21 10.18 8.12 5.23
C TYR A 21 9.41 9.01 6.20
N GLU A 22 9.50 8.71 7.50
CA GLU A 22 8.94 9.56 8.57
C GLU A 22 7.45 9.89 8.36
N LEU A 23 6.63 8.85 8.14
CA LEU A 23 5.16 8.98 8.08
C LEU A 23 4.64 9.79 9.27
N LYS A 24 3.73 10.73 9.01
CA LYS A 24 3.20 11.64 10.05
C LYS A 24 2.00 11.07 10.78
N ALA A 25 1.41 10.01 10.22
CA ALA A 25 0.25 9.32 10.73
C ALA A 25 0.45 8.83 12.17
N LYS A 26 -0.58 9.00 12.98
CA LYS A 26 -0.61 8.59 14.39
C LYS A 26 -1.47 7.36 14.64
N ASN A 27 -2.24 6.95 13.63
CA ASN A 27 -3.07 5.75 13.67
C ASN A 27 -3.13 5.06 12.30
N LYS A 28 -3.68 3.84 12.26
CA LYS A 28 -3.72 3.00 11.06
C LYS A 28 -4.46 3.65 9.88
N VAL A 29 -5.57 4.34 10.15
CA VAL A 29 -6.37 4.96 9.09
C VAL A 29 -5.61 6.13 8.47
N GLU A 30 -5.01 6.99 9.28
CA GLU A 30 -4.13 8.06 8.81
C GLU A 30 -2.95 7.51 8.00
N ALA A 31 -2.36 6.38 8.43
CA ALA A 31 -1.26 5.75 7.70
C ALA A 31 -1.71 5.26 6.32
N PHE A 32 -2.88 4.62 6.22
CA PHE A 32 -3.45 4.24 4.93
C PHE A 32 -3.73 5.46 4.05
N GLU A 33 -4.25 6.55 4.62
CA GLU A 33 -4.51 7.78 3.87
C GLU A 33 -3.22 8.39 3.28
N GLU A 34 -2.15 8.50 4.07
CA GLU A 34 -0.85 9.02 3.63
C GLU A 34 -0.21 8.13 2.56
N LEU A 35 -0.25 6.80 2.73
CA LEU A 35 0.24 5.85 1.72
C LEU A 35 -0.53 6.00 0.40
N LEU A 36 -1.85 6.11 0.46
CA LEU A 36 -2.68 6.30 -0.73
C LEU A 36 -2.47 7.67 -1.38
N ASP A 37 -2.16 8.73 -0.63
CA ASP A 37 -1.83 10.03 -1.19
C ASP A 37 -0.58 9.98 -2.06
N VAL A 38 0.44 9.21 -1.66
CA VAL A 38 1.65 9.00 -2.46
C VAL A 38 1.29 8.31 -3.78
N LEU A 39 0.49 7.24 -3.73
CA LEU A 39 0.06 6.53 -4.94
C LEU A 39 -0.81 7.42 -5.85
N ALA A 40 -1.71 8.21 -5.27
CA ALA A 40 -2.58 9.13 -6.01
C ALA A 40 -1.78 10.26 -6.67
N LYS A 41 -0.80 10.83 -5.96
CA LYS A 41 0.14 11.85 -6.51
C LYS A 41 0.86 11.35 -7.75
N HIS A 42 1.24 10.06 -7.75
CA HIS A 42 1.89 9.42 -8.90
C HIS A 42 0.89 8.87 -9.94
N LYS A 43 -0.41 9.11 -9.78
CA LYS A 43 -1.50 8.62 -10.65
C LYS A 43 -1.51 7.10 -10.81
N LEU A 44 -1.01 6.37 -9.81
CA LEU A 44 -0.93 4.91 -9.81
C LEU A 44 -2.25 4.25 -9.35
N ILE A 45 -3.10 5.03 -8.69
CA ILE A 45 -4.43 4.59 -8.26
C ILE A 45 -5.48 5.60 -8.71
N GLN A 46 -6.71 5.10 -8.81
CA GLN A 46 -7.90 5.91 -9.00
C GLN A 46 -8.85 5.63 -7.83
N ASN A 47 -9.72 6.60 -7.53
CA ASN A 47 -10.73 6.46 -6.49
C ASN A 47 -10.13 6.10 -5.10
N LYS A 48 -9.32 7.02 -4.55
CA LYS A 48 -8.67 6.89 -3.23
C LYS A 48 -9.65 6.45 -2.14
N GLN A 49 -10.86 7.02 -2.12
CA GLN A 49 -11.88 6.73 -1.12
C GLN A 49 -12.34 5.26 -1.16
N LEU A 50 -12.60 4.72 -2.35
CA LEU A 50 -12.94 3.30 -2.49
C LEU A 50 -11.82 2.39 -1.98
N ILE A 51 -10.57 2.69 -2.33
CA ILE A 51 -9.42 1.88 -1.91
C ILE A 51 -9.24 1.94 -0.39
N LEU A 52 -9.34 3.14 0.20
CA LEU A 52 -9.26 3.32 1.64
C LEU A 52 -10.32 2.47 2.37
N THR A 53 -11.57 2.51 1.91
CA THR A 53 -12.64 1.67 2.46
C THR A 53 -12.27 0.20 2.39
N ARG A 54 -11.72 -0.28 1.26
CA ARG A 54 -11.30 -1.69 1.12
C ARG A 54 -10.14 -2.08 2.01
N LEU A 55 -9.17 -1.19 2.23
CA LEU A 55 -8.07 -1.43 3.17
C LEU A 55 -8.57 -1.53 4.61
N ILE A 56 -9.47 -0.62 5.02
CA ILE A 56 -10.09 -0.65 6.34
C ILE A 56 -10.93 -1.93 6.52
N ASP A 57 -11.71 -2.31 5.50
CA ASP A 57 -12.48 -3.56 5.53
C ASP A 57 -11.56 -4.77 5.72
N ARG A 58 -10.44 -4.84 4.99
CA ARG A 58 -9.47 -5.95 5.11
C ARG A 58 -8.80 -6.00 6.48
N GLU A 59 -8.39 -4.85 7.01
CA GLU A 59 -7.73 -4.75 8.32
C GLU A 59 -8.68 -5.11 9.47
N ARG A 60 -10.00 -4.88 9.31
CA ARG A 60 -11.01 -5.26 10.30
C ARG A 60 -11.28 -6.76 10.39
N LEU A 61 -11.01 -7.51 9.31
CA LEU A 61 -11.16 -8.97 9.33
C LEU A 61 -10.12 -9.59 10.26
N GLU A 62 -8.87 -9.17 10.11
CA GLU A 62 -7.74 -9.57 10.92
C GLU A 62 -6.59 -8.59 10.67
N SER A 63 -5.81 -8.33 11.72
CA SER A 63 -4.60 -7.48 11.65
C SER A 63 -3.66 -7.97 10.55
N THR A 64 -3.18 -7.06 9.72
CA THR A 64 -2.14 -7.32 8.71
C THR A 64 -0.71 -7.31 9.28
N ALA A 65 -0.58 -7.05 10.58
CA ALA A 65 0.71 -7.06 11.26
C ALA A 65 1.32 -8.48 11.28
N LEU A 66 2.58 -8.58 10.86
CA LEU A 66 3.37 -9.81 10.92
C LEU A 66 4.14 -9.96 12.24
N GLY A 67 4.09 -8.96 13.11
CA GLY A 67 4.93 -8.85 14.31
C GLY A 67 6.15 -7.97 14.07
N GLU A 68 6.95 -7.77 15.12
CA GLU A 68 8.20 -6.98 15.05
C GLU A 68 8.05 -5.58 14.41
N HIS A 69 6.87 -4.96 14.58
CA HIS A 69 6.53 -3.65 14.01
C HIS A 69 6.44 -3.61 12.47
N ILE A 70 6.18 -4.77 11.84
CA ILE A 70 6.02 -4.93 10.39
C ILE A 70 4.55 -5.28 10.05
N ALA A 71 4.02 -4.73 8.96
CA ALA A 71 2.70 -5.02 8.40
C ALA A 71 2.75 -5.05 6.86
N VAL A 72 1.77 -5.73 6.23
CA VAL A 72 1.69 -5.91 4.76
C VAL A 72 0.35 -5.53 4.17
#